data_AF-A0A198A9K5-F1
#
_entry.id   AF-A0A198A9K5-F1
#
_cell.length_a   1.000
_cell.length_b   1.000
_cell.length_c   1.000
_cell.angle_alpha   90.00
_cell.angle_beta   90.00
_cell.angle_gamma   90.00
#
_symmetry.space_group_name_H-M   'P 1'
#
loop_
_entity.id
_entity.type
_entity.pdbx_description
1 polymer ?
#
loop_
_entity_poly.entity_id
_entity_poly.type
_entity_poly.pdbx_seq_one_letter_code
_entity_poly.pdbx_strand_id
1 'polypeptide(L)'
;MHDPSYAKWSRLAFHEAGKVYTLLDYRYIGKSTVAPGVVQQQFRFWVKKNGTEFPLIVSIRYDPVTEKVFTILMEQENRGTLRIL
;
A
#
# COMPACT_ATOMS: atom_id res chain seq x y z
N MET A 1 24.34 1.10 4.82
CA MET A 1 23.32 0.90 3.77
C MET A 1 22.13 1.75 4.15
N HIS A 2 21.70 2.67 3.29
CA HIS A 2 20.53 3.52 3.55
C HIS A 2 19.30 2.76 3.06
N ASP A 3 18.36 2.47 3.97
CA ASP A 3 17.09 1.83 3.58
C ASP A 3 16.35 2.75 2.58
N PRO A 4 15.68 2.20 1.55
CA PRO A 4 14.87 3.00 0.66
C PRO A 4 13.83 3.83 1.44
N SER A 5 13.50 5.03 0.96
CA SER A 5 12.53 5.92 1.64
C SER A 5 11.12 5.32 1.79
N TYR A 6 10.81 4.23 1.08
CA TYR A 6 9.57 3.48 1.22
C TYR A 6 9.63 2.37 2.29
N ALA A 7 10.81 2.00 2.80
CA ALA A 7 11.00 0.80 3.64
C ALA A 7 10.20 0.84 4.96
N LYS A 8 10.08 2.03 5.58
CA LYS A 8 9.22 2.22 6.74
C LYS A 8 7.76 1.89 6.41
N TRP A 9 7.28 2.41 5.27
CA TRP A 9 5.91 2.30 4.83
C TRP A 9 5.58 0.90 4.32
N SER A 10 6.55 0.19 3.72
CA SER A 10 6.36 -1.21 3.34
C SER A 10 6.15 -2.07 4.59
N ARG A 11 6.96 -1.91 5.65
CA ARG A 11 6.78 -2.64 6.93
C ARG A 11 5.38 -2.43 7.51
N LEU A 12 4.87 -1.19 7.49
CA LEU A 12 3.51 -0.88 7.91
C LEU A 12 2.45 -1.57 7.02
N ALA A 13 2.63 -1.55 5.70
CA ALA A 13 1.72 -2.21 4.76
C ALA A 13 1.68 -3.74 4.98
N PHE A 14 2.84 -4.38 5.17
CA PHE A 14 2.94 -5.79 5.53
C PHE A 14 2.21 -6.10 6.83
N HIS A 15 2.45 -5.30 7.86
CA HIS A 15 1.84 -5.51 9.17
C HIS A 15 0.31 -5.44 9.09
N GLU A 16 -0.24 -4.40 8.46
CA GLU A 16 -1.69 -4.23 8.37
C GLU A 16 -2.34 -5.27 7.46
N ALA A 17 -1.79 -5.51 6.26
CA ALA A 17 -2.36 -6.50 5.33
C ALA A 17 -2.29 -7.92 5.90
N GLY A 18 -1.20 -8.24 6.62
CA GLY A 18 -0.99 -9.54 7.26
C GLY A 18 -1.98 -9.86 8.38
N LYS A 19 -2.67 -8.86 8.96
CA LYS A 19 -3.76 -9.10 9.93
C LYS A 19 -4.99 -9.75 9.31
N VAL A 20 -5.17 -9.57 7.99
CA VAL A 20 -6.41 -9.96 7.29
C VAL A 20 -6.15 -11.02 6.23
N TYR A 21 -4.96 -11.04 5.63
CA TYR A 21 -4.63 -11.87 4.49
C TYR A 21 -3.32 -12.63 4.71
N THR A 22 -3.19 -13.80 4.08
CA THR A 22 -1.88 -14.43 3.85
C THR A 22 -1.19 -13.70 2.70
N LEU A 23 0.02 -13.18 2.94
CA LEU A 23 0.79 -12.44 1.94
C LEU A 23 1.71 -13.40 1.20
N LEU A 24 1.59 -13.45 -0.13
CA LEU A 24 2.32 -14.39 -0.98
C LEU A 24 3.47 -13.71 -1.74
N ASP A 25 3.23 -12.49 -2.20
CA ASP A 25 4.24 -11.66 -2.88
C ASP A 25 3.88 -10.18 -2.71
N TYR A 26 4.84 -9.28 -2.99
CA TYR A 26 4.60 -7.85 -2.97
C TYR A 26 5.49 -7.10 -3.97
N ARG A 27 5.00 -5.94 -4.38
CA ARG A 27 5.70 -4.99 -5.23
C ARG A 27 5.43 -3.58 -4.78
N TYR A 28 6.48 -2.78 -4.62
CA TYR A 28 6.34 -1.34 -4.47
C TYR A 28 5.87 -0.72 -5.79
N ILE A 29 4.79 0.06 -5.75
CA ILE A 29 4.22 0.73 -6.93
C ILE A 29 4.84 2.11 -7.07
N GLY A 30 4.85 2.90 -6.00
CA GLY A 30 5.35 4.26 -6.07
C GLY A 30 4.88 5.16 -4.95
N LYS A 31 5.34 6.41 -5.05
CA LYS A 31 5.05 7.53 -4.16
C LYS A 31 4.40 8.64 -4.97
N SER A 32 3.37 9.29 -4.43
CA SER A 32 2.78 10.50 -5.02
C SER A 32 2.39 11.51 -3.93
N THR A 33 2.40 12.80 -4.26
CA THR A 33 1.80 13.83 -3.41
C THR A 33 0.35 13.99 -3.84
N VAL A 34 -0.60 13.74 -2.93
CA VAL A 34 -2.05 13.74 -3.25
C VAL A 34 -2.77 14.99 -2.76
N ALA A 35 -2.16 15.75 -1.85
CA ALA A 35 -2.58 17.07 -1.40
C ALA A 35 -1.39 17.80 -0.74
N PRO A 36 -1.44 19.12 -0.52
CA PRO A 36 -0.43 19.82 0.28
C PRO A 36 -0.24 19.14 1.64
N GLY A 37 1.01 18.78 1.97
CA GLY A 37 1.33 18.08 3.22
C GLY A 37 0.88 16.62 3.29
N VAL A 38 0.44 16.01 2.18
CA VAL A 38 -0.02 14.61 2.16
C VAL A 38 0.68 13.82 1.06
N VAL A 39 1.49 12.85 1.49
CA VAL A 39 2.14 11.87 0.62
C VAL A 39 1.41 10.55 0.69
N GLN A 40 1.24 9.90 -0.46
CA GLN A 40 0.75 8.55 -0.61
C GLN A 40 1.88 7.61 -1.03
N GLN A 41 1.99 6.47 -0.35
CA GLN A 41 2.82 5.32 -0.77
C GLN A 41 1.90 4.16 -1.15
N GLN A 42 2.17 3.53 -2.30
CA GLN A 42 1.36 2.42 -2.79
C GLN A 42 2.18 1.15 -2.98
N PHE A 43 1.55 0.05 -2.59
CA PHE A 43 2.10 -1.31 -2.66
C PHE A 43 1.06 -2.22 -3.27
N ARG A 44 1.49 -3.12 -4.15
CA ARG A 44 0.67 -4.21 -4.66
C ARG A 44 1.09 -5.48 -3.96
N PHE A 45 0.16 -6.17 -3.34
CA PHE A 45 0.37 -7.49 -2.77
C PHE A 45 -0.36 -8.53 -3.63
N TRP A 46 0.23 -9.72 -3.75
CA TRP A 46 -0.52 -10.92 -4.07
C TRP A 46 -0.92 -11.57 -2.75
N VAL A 47 -2.21 -11.71 -2.50
CA VAL A 47 -2.72 -12.16 -1.20
C VAL A 47 -3.68 -13.34 -1.34
N LYS A 48 -3.84 -14.09 -0.25
CA LYS A 48 -4.81 -15.17 -0.15
C LYS A 48 -5.72 -14.97 1.06
N LYS A 49 -7.02 -15.21 0.88
CA LYS A 49 -8.01 -15.26 1.96
C LYS A 49 -9.10 -16.27 1.63
N ASN A 50 -9.43 -17.13 2.60
CA ASN A 50 -10.44 -18.19 2.45
C ASN A 50 -10.24 -19.07 1.21
N GLY A 51 -8.98 -19.38 0.88
CA GLY A 51 -8.63 -20.21 -0.27
C GLY A 51 -8.49 -19.46 -1.61
N THR A 52 -8.97 -18.22 -1.70
CA THR A 52 -8.92 -17.42 -2.94
C THR A 52 -7.74 -16.47 -2.95
N GLU A 53 -7.02 -16.43 -4.06
CA GLU A 53 -5.90 -15.51 -4.31
C GLU A 53 -6.32 -14.33 -5.19
N PHE A 54 -5.83 -13.14 -4.89
CA PHE A 54 -6.10 -11.94 -5.66
C PHE A 54 -5.06 -10.84 -5.43
N PRO A 55 -4.92 -9.89 -6.38
CA PRO A 55 -4.11 -8.70 -6.18
C PRO A 55 -4.81 -7.72 -5.23
N LEU A 56 -4.06 -7.19 -4.26
CA LEU A 56 -4.50 -6.18 -3.29
C LEU A 56 -3.61 -4.94 -3.41
N ILE A 57 -4.20 -3.76 -3.54
CA ILE A 57 -3.51 -2.48 -3.44
C ILE A 57 -3.61 -1.99 -2.00
N VAL A 58 -2.46 -1.68 -1.39
CA VAL A 58 -2.38 -1.01 -0.10
C VAL A 58 -1.86 0.40 -0.32
N SER A 59 -2.65 1.40 0.05
CA SER A 59 -2.32 2.83 -0.05
C SER A 59 -2.19 3.44 1.33
N ILE A 60 -1.04 4.03 1.65
CA ILE A 60 -0.76 4.69 2.92
C ILE A 60 -0.62 6.19 2.68
N ARG A 61 -1.47 6.99 3.31
CA ARG A 61 -1.38 8.46 3.29
C ARG A 61 -0.85 8.97 4.62
N TYR A 62 0.13 9.86 4.57
CA TYR A 62 0.79 10.40 5.74
C TYR A 62 1.35 11.81 5.49
N ASP A 63 1.63 12.50 6.59
CA ASP A 63 2.37 13.76 6.59
C ASP A 63 3.87 13.49 6.43
N PRO A 64 4.55 14.01 5.39
CA PRO A 64 5.96 13.70 5.15
C PRO A 64 6.93 14.33 6.16
N VAL A 65 6.48 15.27 6.99
CA VAL A 65 7.28 15.95 8.01
C VAL A 65 7.07 15.31 9.38
N THR A 66 5.81 15.15 9.80
CA THR A 66 5.48 14.58 11.12
C THR A 66 5.34 13.07 11.11
N GLU A 67 5.32 12.46 9.91
CA GLU A 67 5.10 11.04 9.67
C GLU A 67 3.76 10.50 10.21
N LYS A 68 2.85 11.40 10.56
CA LYS A 68 1.50 11.06 11.02
C LYS A 68 0.74 10.38 9.90
N VAL A 69 0.31 9.14 10.15
CA VAL A 69 -0.54 8.40 9.22
C VAL A 69 -1.96 8.94 9.29
N PHE A 70 -2.50 9.30 8.13
CA PHE A 70 -3.88 9.74 7.97
C PHE A 70 -4.80 8.59 7.60
N THR A 71 -4.34 7.69 6.71
CA THR A 71 -5.17 6.60 6.18
C THR A 71 -4.31 5.44 5.71
N ILE A 72 -4.83 4.23 5.93
CA ILE A 72 -4.36 3.00 5.30
C ILE A 72 -5.57 2.38 4.62
N LEU A 73 -5.54 2.28 3.30
CA LEU A 73 -6.63 1.74 2.49
C LEU A 73 -6.16 0.46 1.81
N MET A 74 -7.00 -0.58 1.85
CA MET A 74 -6.76 -1.87 1.21
C MET A 74 -7.88 -2.15 0.21
N GLU A 75 -7.55 -2.26 -1.07
CA GLU A 75 -8.51 -2.44 -2.15
C GLU A 75 -8.11 -3.64 -2.99
N GLN A 76 -9.02 -4.60 -3.18
CA GLN A 76 -8.80 -5.64 -4.19
C GLN A 76 -8.70 -4.97 -5.55
N GLU A 77 -7.61 -5.24 -6.27
CA GLU A 77 -7.41 -4.67 -7.61
C GLU A 77 -8.38 -5.33 -8.58
N ASN A 78 -9.52 -4.67 -8.79
CA ASN A 78 -10.47 -5.07 -9.82
C ASN A 78 -9.93 -4.59 -11.18
N ARG A 79 -9.65 -5.53 -12.10
CA ARG A 79 -9.17 -5.21 -13.47
C ARG A 79 -10.12 -4.33 -14.30
N GLY A 80 -11.29 -3.95 -13.79
CA GLY A 80 -12.34 -3.22 -14.51
C GLY A 80 -12.27 -1.69 -14.47
N THR A 81 -11.30 -1.06 -13.80
CA THR A 81 -11.28 0.41 -13.69
C THR A 81 -9.86 1.00 -13.77
N LEU A 82 -9.17 0.74 -14.89
CA LEU A 82 -8.22 1.72 -15.42
C LEU A 82 -9.05 2.85 -16.07
N ARG A 83 -9.69 3.70 -15.25
CA ARG A 83 -10.04 5.05 -15.71
C ARG A 83 -8.78 5.88 -15.56
N ILE A 84 -7.98 5.85 -16.61
CA ILE A 84 -6.98 6.89 -16.88
C ILE A 84 -7.80 8.18 -17.02
N LEU A 85 -7.66 9.08 -16.06
CA LEU A 85 -8.01 10.49 -16.19
C LEU A 85 -6.73 11.25 -16.55
#